data_AF-A0A0A0IJ25-F1
#
_entry.id   AF-A0A0A0IJ25-F1
#
_cell.length_a   1.000
_cell.length_b   1.000
_cell.length_c   1.000
_cell.angle_alpha   90.00
_cell.angle_beta   90.00
_cell.angle_gamma   90.00
#
_symmetry.space_group_name_H-M   'P 1'
#
loop_
_entity.id
_entity.type
_entity.pdbx_description
1 polymer ?
#
loop_
_entity_poly.entity_id
_entity_poly.type
_entity_poly.pdbx_seq_one_letter_code
_entity_poly.pdbx_strand_id
1 'polypeptide(L)'
;MDRKETAKILGEHFGVKPQYMGVPSFVYEIETPKCTITIDKEGKIKNSQGEELKLEKVLNGDEEVEPQVEMSKEESKVTFSMNEHTGVTLRNLINIISSKQSLIKKALELEEDIVTTEFVEGINGVRIDTIEDFKTAALEIGLEKCPDISFDFEKGTLRFSFINTETAILFAEALNESAKKFKHSSPREKQTDNEKYTFRTWLLRLGFIGDRYKQARKELLKNLGGNSAFRKGKEGAKDE
;
A
#
# COMPACT_ATOMS: atom_id res chain seq x y z
N MET A 1 19.49 -6.71 26.52
CA MET A 1 18.76 -5.82 27.45
C MET A 1 18.80 -6.46 28.83
N ASP A 2 18.85 -5.65 29.88
CA ASP A 2 18.70 -6.19 31.25
C ASP A 2 17.24 -6.59 31.50
N ARG A 3 16.99 -7.72 32.18
CA ARG A 3 15.63 -8.23 32.41
C ARG A 3 14.74 -7.24 33.17
N LYS A 4 15.34 -6.35 33.98
CA LYS A 4 14.61 -5.28 34.70
C LYS A 4 14.17 -4.16 33.76
N GLU A 5 15.00 -3.84 32.75
CA GLU A 5 14.65 -2.86 31.72
C GLU A 5 13.51 -3.38 30.86
N THR A 6 13.57 -4.65 30.44
CA THR A 6 12.50 -5.33 29.70
C THR A 6 11.18 -5.33 30.49
N ALA A 7 11.24 -5.67 31.79
CA ALA A 7 10.06 -5.64 32.67
C ALA A 7 9.48 -4.23 32.77
N LYS A 8 10.33 -3.21 32.91
CA LYS A 8 9.89 -1.81 33.01
C LYS A 8 9.20 -1.34 31.72
N ILE A 9 9.80 -1.61 30.55
CA ILE A 9 9.24 -1.23 29.24
C ILE A 9 7.88 -1.88 29.03
N LEU A 10 7.76 -3.18 29.30
CA LEU A 10 6.50 -3.90 29.17
C LEU A 10 5.45 -3.41 30.18
N GLY A 11 5.87 -3.11 31.42
CA GLY A 11 4.97 -2.56 32.42
C GLY A 11 4.45 -1.16 32.06
N GLU A 12 5.30 -0.30 31.50
CA GLU A 12 4.90 1.01 30.99
C GLU A 12 3.95 0.88 29.79
N HIS A 13 4.23 -0.05 28.87
CA HIS A 13 3.41 -0.29 27.68
C HIS A 13 1.99 -0.79 28.02
N PHE A 14 1.87 -1.74 28.95
CA PHE A 14 0.57 -2.28 29.36
C PHE A 14 -0.10 -1.49 30.50
N GLY A 15 0.58 -0.49 31.06
CA GLY A 15 0.09 0.28 32.20
C GLY A 15 -0.01 -0.52 33.51
N VAL A 16 0.68 -1.67 33.60
CA VAL A 16 0.65 -2.59 34.75
C VAL A 16 2.04 -2.67 35.38
N LYS A 17 2.13 -2.60 36.71
CA LYS A 17 3.41 -2.72 37.41
C LYS A 17 3.91 -4.18 37.38
N PRO A 18 5.13 -4.47 36.90
CA PRO A 18 5.68 -5.82 36.92
C PRO A 18 5.89 -6.30 38.35
N GLN A 19 5.43 -7.51 38.67
CA GLN A 19 5.58 -8.14 39.97
C GLN A 19 6.77 -9.11 39.95
N TYR A 20 7.67 -9.02 40.91
CA TYR A 20 8.82 -9.94 41.01
C TYR A 20 8.49 -11.13 41.91
N MET A 21 8.61 -12.35 41.39
CA MET A 21 8.11 -13.58 42.03
C MET A 21 9.09 -14.21 43.04
N GLY A 22 10.24 -13.58 43.30
CA GLY A 22 11.19 -14.04 44.32
C GLY A 22 11.89 -15.37 43.95
N VAL A 23 12.52 -16.03 44.92
CA VAL A 23 13.22 -17.31 44.73
C VAL A 23 12.24 -18.49 44.88
N PRO A 24 12.39 -19.62 44.18
CA PRO A 24 13.51 -20.00 43.29
C PRO A 24 13.30 -19.67 41.81
N SER A 25 12.19 -19.03 41.43
CA SER A 25 11.83 -18.73 40.02
C SER A 25 12.58 -17.52 39.46
N PHE A 26 12.73 -16.46 40.25
CA PHE A 26 13.35 -15.16 39.89
C PHE A 26 12.72 -14.50 38.64
N VAL A 27 11.44 -14.76 38.43
CA VAL A 27 10.66 -14.29 37.28
C VAL A 27 9.97 -12.97 37.58
N TYR A 28 9.85 -12.10 36.59
CA TYR A 28 8.90 -10.98 36.62
C TYR A 28 7.61 -11.37 35.91
N GLU A 29 6.47 -11.06 36.51
CA GLU A 29 5.14 -11.35 35.97
C GLU A 29 4.37 -10.05 35.73
N ILE A 30 3.71 -9.98 34.58
CA ILE A 30 2.83 -8.89 34.17
C ILE A 30 1.49 -9.52 33.77
N GLU A 31 0.46 -9.27 34.57
CA GLU A 31 -0.89 -9.71 34.27
C GLU A 31 -1.58 -8.67 33.38
N THR A 32 -1.97 -9.07 32.17
CA THR A 32 -2.78 -8.23 31.27
C THR A 32 -4.15 -8.87 31.06
N PRO A 33 -5.18 -8.11 30.62
CA PRO A 33 -6.51 -8.67 30.39
C PRO A 33 -6.57 -9.79 29.33
N LYS A 34 -5.57 -9.86 28.44
CA LYS A 34 -5.49 -10.85 27.35
C LYS A 34 -4.61 -12.06 27.69
N CYS A 35 -3.51 -11.86 28.42
CA CYS A 35 -2.60 -12.93 28.82
C CYS A 35 -1.68 -12.52 29.98
N THR A 36 -1.11 -13.51 30.68
CA THR A 36 -0.05 -13.30 31.66
C THR A 36 1.31 -13.46 30.98
N ILE A 37 2.15 -12.44 31.11
CA ILE A 37 3.49 -12.38 30.50
C ILE A 37 4.52 -12.60 31.60
N THR A 38 5.47 -13.50 31.38
CA THR A 38 6.56 -13.81 32.31
C THR A 38 7.92 -13.51 31.70
N ILE A 39 8.85 -13.00 32.50
CA ILE A 39 10.21 -12.64 32.08
C ILE A 39 11.21 -13.38 32.97
N ASP A 40 12.04 -14.22 32.37
CA ASP A 40 12.96 -15.09 33.10
C ASP A 40 14.30 -14.41 33.46
N LYS A 41 15.19 -15.18 34.11
CA LYS A 41 16.53 -14.73 34.52
C LYS A 41 17.42 -14.28 33.36
N GLU A 42 17.18 -14.83 32.17
CA GLU A 42 17.96 -14.55 30.95
C GLU A 42 17.33 -13.41 30.14
N GLY A 43 16.19 -12.87 30.60
CA GLY A 43 15.49 -11.76 29.95
C GLY A 43 14.57 -12.20 28.81
N LYS A 44 14.25 -13.49 28.71
CA LYS A 44 13.32 -14.02 27.72
C LYS A 44 11.89 -13.82 28.20
N ILE A 45 11.02 -13.40 27.29
CA ILE A 45 9.62 -13.13 27.56
C ILE A 45 8.81 -14.35 27.13
N LYS A 46 7.90 -14.83 27.98
CA LYS A 46 7.02 -15.95 27.68
C LYS A 46 5.56 -15.61 27.95
N ASN A 47 4.66 -16.13 27.11
CA ASN A 47 3.22 -16.03 27.32
C ASN A 47 2.71 -17.13 28.28
N SER A 48 1.42 -17.09 28.62
CA SER A 48 0.74 -18.09 29.45
C SER A 48 0.74 -19.52 28.86
N GLN A 49 1.06 -19.67 27.58
CA GLN A 49 1.21 -20.96 26.89
C GLN A 49 2.67 -21.46 26.84
N GLY A 50 3.63 -20.70 27.39
CA GLY A 50 5.03 -21.07 27.48
C GLY A 50 5.86 -20.78 26.22
N GLU A 51 5.30 -20.07 25.24
CA GLU A 51 6.00 -19.69 24.02
C GLU A 51 6.92 -18.48 24.25
N GLU A 52 8.15 -18.55 23.73
CA GLU A 52 9.13 -17.46 23.83
C GLU A 52 8.80 -16.36 22.82
N LEU A 53 8.43 -15.18 23.32
CA LEU A 53 8.09 -14.00 22.54
C LEU A 53 9.28 -13.02 22.51
N LYS A 54 9.52 -12.42 21.34
CA LYS A 54 10.47 -11.30 21.22
C LYS A 54 9.80 -10.02 21.73
N LEU A 55 10.55 -9.17 22.43
CA LEU A 55 10.06 -7.90 22.99
C LEU A 55 9.30 -7.04 21.96
N GLU A 56 9.79 -6.99 20.73
CA GLU A 56 9.17 -6.26 19.62
C GLU A 56 7.77 -6.80 19.25
N LYS A 57 7.58 -8.13 19.31
CA LYS A 57 6.28 -8.76 19.04
C LYS A 57 5.26 -8.44 20.14
N VAL A 58 5.71 -8.37 21.39
CA VAL A 58 4.84 -8.09 22.54
C VAL A 58 4.40 -6.62 22.58
N LEU A 59 5.32 -5.71 22.23
CA LEU A 59 5.03 -4.27 22.17
C LEU A 59 4.10 -3.91 21.00
N ASN A 60 4.16 -4.64 19.90
CA ASN A 60 3.32 -4.36 18.73
C ASN A 60 1.91 -4.95 18.85
N GLY A 61 1.62 -5.73 19.89
CA GLY A 61 0.31 -6.33 20.14
C GLY A 61 -0.02 -7.46 19.17
N ASP A 62 -0.73 -8.48 19.66
CA ASP A 62 -1.34 -9.50 18.81
C ASP A 62 -2.41 -8.85 17.91
N GLU A 63 -1.99 -8.35 16.75
CA GLU A 63 -2.81 -8.38 15.54
C GLU A 63 -2.46 -9.66 14.79
N GLU A 64 -3.44 -10.58 14.78
CA GLU A 64 -3.41 -11.78 13.96
C GLU A 64 -3.18 -11.37 12.49
N VAL A 65 -2.00 -11.74 11.99
CA VAL A 65 -1.69 -12.06 10.59
C VAL A 65 -2.42 -11.22 9.54
N GLU A 66 -1.95 -10.01 9.32
CA GLU A 66 -1.84 -9.46 7.96
C GLU A 66 -0.34 -9.32 7.62
N PRO A 67 0.12 -9.74 6.43
CA PRO A 67 1.53 -9.65 6.10
C PRO A 67 1.88 -8.18 5.85
N GLN A 68 2.35 -7.47 6.88
CA GLN A 68 2.96 -6.15 6.73
C GLN A 68 4.47 -6.23 6.95
N VAL A 69 5.15 -6.31 5.80
CA VAL A 69 6.37 -5.60 5.43
C VAL A 69 7.45 -5.46 6.53
N GLU A 70 8.40 -6.40 6.54
CA GLU A 70 9.74 -6.12 7.06
C GLU A 70 10.40 -5.03 6.18
N MET A 71 10.57 -3.83 6.74
CA MET A 71 11.45 -2.82 6.17
C MET A 71 12.92 -3.26 6.35
N SER A 72 13.38 -4.09 5.42
CA SER A 72 14.80 -4.20 5.10
C SER A 72 15.15 -3.17 4.02
N LYS A 73 16.39 -2.67 4.09
CA LYS A 73 16.87 -1.47 3.40
C LYS A 73 17.24 -1.75 1.92
N GLU A 74 16.41 -2.52 1.22
CA GLU A 74 16.51 -2.83 -0.21
C GLU A 74 15.13 -2.65 -0.84
N GLU A 75 14.92 -1.48 -1.46
CA GLU A 75 13.85 -1.13 -2.40
C GLU A 75 12.41 -1.35 -1.91
N SER A 76 11.71 -0.25 -1.57
CA SER A 76 10.30 -0.20 -1.17
C SER A 76 9.35 -0.78 -2.24
N LYS A 77 9.31 -2.09 -2.38
CA LYS A 77 8.53 -2.84 -3.37
C LYS A 77 7.25 -3.35 -2.71
N VAL A 78 6.17 -2.58 -2.78
CA VAL A 78 4.86 -3.05 -2.30
C VAL A 78 4.33 -4.10 -3.27
N THR A 79 4.02 -5.27 -2.72
CA THR A 79 3.50 -6.43 -3.43
C THR A 79 2.08 -6.68 -2.95
N PHE A 80 1.16 -6.87 -3.88
CA PHE A 80 -0.25 -7.13 -3.63
C PHE A 80 -0.61 -8.55 -4.05
N SER A 81 -1.48 -9.20 -3.27
CA SER A 81 -2.06 -10.47 -3.67
C SER A 81 -3.09 -10.29 -4.79
N MET A 82 -3.08 -11.21 -5.75
CA MET A 82 -4.06 -11.30 -6.83
C MET A 82 -5.29 -12.16 -6.46
N ASN A 83 -5.41 -12.64 -5.21
CA ASN A 83 -6.46 -13.57 -4.81
C ASN A 83 -7.89 -13.01 -5.02
N GLU A 84 -8.06 -11.69 -4.85
CA GLU A 84 -9.34 -11.01 -5.07
C GLU A 84 -9.47 -10.42 -6.48
N HIS A 85 -8.52 -10.72 -7.37
CA HIS A 85 -8.55 -10.27 -8.74
C HIS A 85 -9.17 -11.31 -9.69
N THR A 86 -9.70 -10.80 -10.80
CA THR A 86 -10.06 -11.57 -11.98
C THR A 86 -9.34 -10.97 -13.17
N GLY A 87 -9.41 -11.59 -14.34
CA GLY A 87 -8.84 -10.97 -15.55
C GLY A 87 -9.46 -9.60 -15.84
N VAL A 88 -10.76 -9.44 -15.56
CA VAL A 88 -11.47 -8.16 -15.72
C VAL A 88 -10.88 -7.09 -14.81
N THR A 89 -10.63 -7.40 -13.54
CA THR A 89 -10.11 -6.40 -12.59
C THR A 89 -8.65 -6.05 -12.87
N LEU A 90 -7.83 -7.00 -13.34
CA LEU A 90 -6.46 -6.71 -13.79
C LEU A 90 -6.45 -5.83 -15.04
N ARG A 91 -7.31 -6.10 -16.03
CA ARG A 91 -7.52 -5.17 -17.15
C ARG A 91 -7.99 -3.80 -16.67
N ASN A 92 -8.88 -3.75 -15.68
CA ASN A 92 -9.32 -2.47 -15.12
C ASN A 92 -8.17 -1.71 -14.45
N LEU A 93 -7.24 -2.38 -13.77
CA LEU A 93 -6.04 -1.75 -13.20
C LEU A 93 -5.24 -1.04 -14.30
N ILE A 94 -4.92 -1.76 -15.38
CA ILE A 94 -4.21 -1.21 -16.56
C ILE A 94 -4.96 -0.02 -17.15
N ASN A 95 -6.28 -0.12 -17.28
CA ASN A 95 -7.12 0.94 -17.84
C ASN A 95 -7.21 2.17 -16.93
N ILE A 96 -7.27 1.98 -15.61
CA ILE A 96 -7.28 3.08 -14.63
C ILE A 96 -6.01 3.91 -14.78
N ILE A 97 -4.86 3.23 -14.81
CA ILE A 97 -3.53 3.83 -14.92
C ILE A 97 -3.37 4.55 -16.26
N SER A 98 -3.58 3.85 -17.37
CA SER A 98 -3.47 4.42 -18.72
C SER A 98 -4.36 5.64 -18.92
N SER A 99 -5.57 5.66 -18.35
CA SER A 99 -6.49 6.79 -18.49
C SER A 99 -6.00 8.12 -17.90
N LYS A 100 -4.98 8.09 -17.02
CA LYS A 100 -4.39 9.26 -16.36
C LYS A 100 -2.86 9.23 -16.40
N GLN A 101 -2.25 8.45 -17.29
CA GLN A 101 -0.82 8.21 -17.27
C GLN A 101 -0.02 9.51 -17.33
N SER A 102 -0.40 10.48 -18.18
CA SER A 102 0.30 11.77 -18.25
C SER A 102 0.28 12.53 -16.92
N LEU A 103 -0.82 12.46 -16.18
CA LEU A 103 -0.95 13.12 -14.87
C LEU A 103 -0.22 12.34 -13.77
N ILE A 104 -0.24 11.00 -13.80
CA ILE A 104 0.49 10.16 -12.84
C ILE A 104 1.99 10.38 -13.01
N LYS A 105 2.49 10.40 -14.25
CA LYS A 105 3.90 10.68 -14.57
C LYS A 105 4.33 12.03 -14.00
N LYS A 106 3.56 13.09 -14.21
CA LYS A 106 3.86 14.40 -13.63
C LYS A 106 3.80 14.41 -12.09
N ALA A 107 2.80 13.73 -11.51
CA ALA A 107 2.59 13.69 -10.07
C ALA A 107 3.71 12.96 -9.32
N LEU A 108 4.21 11.86 -9.90
CA LEU A 108 5.28 11.01 -9.34
C LEU A 108 6.66 11.29 -9.94
N GLU A 109 6.77 12.28 -10.83
CA GLU A 109 8.01 12.68 -11.49
C GLU A 109 8.66 11.53 -12.30
N LEU A 110 7.83 10.74 -13.00
CA LEU A 110 8.27 9.63 -13.85
C LEU A 110 8.57 10.10 -15.28
N GLU A 111 9.72 9.68 -15.81
CA GLU A 111 10.14 9.97 -17.19
C GLU A 111 9.47 9.01 -18.19
N GLU A 112 9.39 7.73 -17.83
CA GLU A 112 8.90 6.65 -18.69
C GLU A 112 7.40 6.35 -18.47
N ASP A 113 6.80 5.67 -19.43
CA ASP A 113 5.40 5.24 -19.34
C ASP A 113 5.25 4.01 -18.44
N ILE A 114 4.29 4.07 -17.51
CA ILE A 114 3.99 2.98 -16.56
C ILE A 114 3.52 1.74 -17.33
N VAL A 115 2.68 1.97 -18.35
CA VAL A 115 2.18 0.97 -19.29
C VAL A 115 2.21 1.56 -20.70
N THR A 116 2.76 0.82 -21.65
CA THR A 116 2.79 1.26 -23.06
C THR A 116 1.41 1.20 -23.71
N THR A 117 1.21 1.98 -24.78
CA THR A 117 -0.02 1.93 -25.57
C THR A 117 -0.27 0.54 -26.16
N GLU A 118 0.79 -0.14 -26.61
CA GLU A 118 0.70 -1.49 -27.18
C GLU A 118 0.15 -2.51 -26.17
N PHE A 119 0.60 -2.44 -24.91
CA PHE A 119 0.09 -3.33 -23.86
C PHE A 119 -1.39 -3.06 -23.55
N VAL A 120 -1.77 -1.78 -23.47
CA VAL A 120 -3.16 -1.37 -23.24
C VAL A 120 -4.06 -1.84 -24.38
N GLU A 121 -3.67 -1.62 -25.63
CA GLU A 121 -4.45 -2.02 -26.80
C GLU A 121 -4.56 -3.54 -26.91
N GLY A 122 -3.47 -4.27 -26.68
CA GLY A 122 -3.47 -5.73 -26.69
C GLY A 122 -4.41 -6.33 -25.64
N ILE A 123 -4.34 -5.88 -24.39
CA ILE A 123 -5.21 -6.36 -23.30
C ILE A 123 -6.69 -6.02 -23.55
N ASN A 124 -6.98 -4.88 -24.18
CA ASN A 124 -8.37 -4.49 -24.49
C ASN A 124 -8.89 -5.10 -25.81
N GLY A 125 -8.01 -5.57 -26.68
CA GLY A 125 -8.35 -6.19 -27.97
C GLY A 125 -8.85 -7.64 -27.85
N VAL A 126 -8.65 -8.27 -26.70
CA VAL A 126 -9.08 -9.65 -26.42
C VAL A 126 -10.12 -9.72 -25.31
N ARG A 127 -10.89 -10.81 -25.31
CA ARG A 127 -11.82 -11.10 -24.22
C ARG A 127 -11.03 -11.67 -23.03
N ILE A 128 -11.15 -11.01 -21.89
CA ILE A 128 -10.49 -11.39 -20.64
C ILE A 128 -11.53 -11.45 -19.54
N ASP A 129 -11.77 -12.64 -19.01
CA ASP A 129 -12.68 -12.89 -17.90
C ASP A 129 -11.90 -13.41 -16.66
N THR A 130 -10.96 -14.34 -16.87
CA THR A 130 -10.18 -15.02 -15.81
C THR A 130 -8.73 -14.54 -15.72
N ILE A 131 -8.04 -14.89 -14.63
CA ILE A 131 -6.60 -14.58 -14.47
C ILE A 131 -5.77 -15.28 -15.56
N GLU A 132 -6.11 -16.51 -15.94
CA GLU A 132 -5.40 -17.23 -17.01
C GLU A 132 -5.59 -16.58 -18.39
N ASP A 133 -6.77 -16.02 -18.68
CA ASP A 133 -6.98 -15.24 -19.91
C ASP A 133 -6.07 -14.00 -19.93
N PHE A 134 -6.00 -13.29 -18.80
CA PHE A 134 -5.14 -12.12 -18.66
C PHE A 134 -3.66 -12.48 -18.78
N LYS A 135 -3.23 -13.56 -18.12
CA LYS A 135 -1.86 -14.08 -18.19
C LYS A 135 -1.47 -14.42 -19.63
N THR A 136 -2.32 -15.16 -20.33
CA THR A 136 -2.08 -15.54 -21.73
C THR A 136 -1.90 -14.29 -22.59
N ALA A 137 -2.84 -13.35 -22.50
CA ALA A 137 -2.77 -12.09 -23.25
C ALA A 137 -1.52 -11.28 -22.89
N ALA A 138 -1.20 -11.12 -21.60
CA ALA A 138 -0.05 -10.36 -21.13
C ALA A 138 1.29 -10.96 -21.59
N LEU A 139 1.41 -12.29 -21.61
CA LEU A 139 2.61 -12.98 -22.09
C LEU A 139 2.75 -12.91 -23.61
N GLU A 140 1.65 -13.01 -24.37
CA GLU A 140 1.67 -12.86 -25.84
C GLU A 140 2.06 -11.44 -26.27
N ILE A 141 1.61 -10.43 -25.53
CA ILE A 141 1.94 -9.02 -25.83
C ILE A 141 3.38 -8.67 -25.41
N GLY A 142 3.85 -9.26 -24.31
CA GLY A 142 5.14 -8.99 -23.69
C GLY A 142 5.01 -8.19 -22.40
N LEU A 143 5.47 -8.76 -21.28
CA LEU A 143 5.42 -8.11 -19.95
C LEU A 143 6.36 -6.90 -19.85
N GLU A 144 7.42 -6.85 -20.66
CA GLU A 144 8.33 -5.71 -20.78
C GLU A 144 7.63 -4.43 -21.25
N LYS A 145 6.46 -4.56 -21.89
CA LYS A 145 5.61 -3.44 -22.32
C LYS A 145 4.76 -2.83 -21.19
N CYS A 146 4.91 -3.36 -19.98
CA CYS A 146 4.29 -2.86 -18.75
C CYS A 146 5.36 -2.71 -17.64
N PRO A 147 6.36 -1.82 -17.83
CA PRO A 147 7.60 -1.82 -17.04
C PRO A 147 7.39 -1.58 -15.54
N ASP A 148 6.40 -0.78 -15.18
CA ASP A 148 6.18 -0.38 -13.79
C ASP A 148 5.16 -1.25 -13.04
N ILE A 149 4.64 -2.31 -13.67
CA ILE A 149 3.74 -3.27 -13.03
C ILE A 149 4.21 -4.68 -13.38
N SER A 150 4.72 -5.39 -12.38
CA SER A 150 5.13 -6.78 -12.51
C SER A 150 4.01 -7.71 -12.05
N PHE A 151 3.76 -8.79 -12.79
CA PHE A 151 2.84 -9.85 -12.41
C PHE A 151 3.61 -11.16 -12.20
N ASP A 152 3.53 -11.72 -11.01
CA ASP A 152 4.02 -13.05 -10.67
C ASP A 152 2.82 -13.99 -10.62
N PHE A 153 2.53 -14.64 -11.75
CA PHE A 153 1.38 -15.53 -11.90
C PHE A 153 1.54 -16.85 -11.13
N GLU A 154 2.76 -17.25 -10.78
CA GLU A 154 3.01 -18.46 -10.00
C GLU A 154 2.66 -18.22 -8.52
N LYS A 155 3.07 -17.07 -7.98
CA LYS A 155 2.75 -16.67 -6.61
C LYS A 155 1.38 -16.00 -6.48
N GLY A 156 0.75 -15.64 -7.59
CA GLY A 156 -0.48 -14.87 -7.60
C GLY A 156 -0.29 -13.49 -6.97
N THR A 157 0.79 -12.79 -7.33
CA THR A 157 1.08 -11.46 -6.80
C THR A 157 1.35 -10.45 -7.91
N LEU A 158 1.05 -9.18 -7.66
CA LEU A 158 1.41 -8.06 -8.53
C LEU A 158 2.21 -7.02 -7.74
N ARG A 159 3.11 -6.30 -8.40
CA ARG A 159 3.99 -5.32 -7.77
C ARG A 159 4.09 -4.07 -8.63
N PHE A 160 4.07 -2.91 -7.99
CA PHE A 160 4.37 -1.64 -8.66
C PHE A 160 5.82 -1.25 -8.45
N SER A 161 6.50 -0.84 -9.52
CA SER A 161 7.93 -0.47 -9.48
C SER A 161 8.16 1.01 -9.22
N PHE A 162 7.14 1.88 -9.39
CA PHE A 162 7.24 3.33 -9.15
C PHE A 162 7.22 3.74 -7.66
N ILE A 163 7.31 2.78 -6.74
CA ILE A 163 7.15 3.05 -5.30
C ILE A 163 8.47 3.53 -4.70
N ASN A 164 8.52 4.83 -4.42
CA ASN A 164 9.68 5.51 -3.83
C ASN A 164 9.37 6.27 -2.53
N THR A 165 8.08 6.41 -2.17
CA THR A 165 7.59 7.23 -1.06
C THR A 165 6.35 6.61 -0.44
N GLU A 166 6.03 7.00 0.80
CA GLU A 166 4.79 6.61 1.47
C GLU A 166 3.54 7.03 0.67
N THR A 167 3.57 8.20 0.03
CA THR A 167 2.51 8.66 -0.88
C THR A 167 2.35 7.71 -2.07
N ALA A 168 3.43 7.20 -2.65
CA ALA A 168 3.37 6.22 -3.74
C ALA A 168 2.80 4.86 -3.28
N ILE A 169 3.08 4.44 -2.04
CA ILE A 169 2.48 3.24 -1.44
C ILE A 169 0.96 3.39 -1.33
N LEU A 170 0.49 4.47 -0.70
CA LEU A 170 -0.95 4.75 -0.57
C LEU A 170 -1.65 4.87 -1.93
N PHE A 171 -0.94 5.37 -2.93
CA PHE A 171 -1.44 5.47 -4.29
C PHE A 171 -1.54 4.12 -4.97
N ALA A 172 -0.53 3.26 -4.86
CA ALA A 172 -0.56 1.89 -5.37
C ALA A 172 -1.68 1.06 -4.74
N GLU A 173 -1.88 1.18 -3.42
CA GLU A 173 -3.00 0.56 -2.69
C GLU A 173 -4.35 1.00 -3.27
N ALA A 174 -4.54 2.31 -3.44
CA ALA A 174 -5.79 2.85 -3.96
C ALA A 174 -6.06 2.42 -5.41
N LEU A 175 -5.03 2.31 -6.25
CA LEU A 175 -5.15 1.77 -7.62
C LEU A 175 -5.59 0.31 -7.59
N ASN A 176 -4.93 -0.51 -6.76
CA ASN A 176 -5.26 -1.92 -6.60
C ASN A 176 -6.71 -2.13 -6.12
N GLU A 177 -7.10 -1.38 -5.10
CA GLU A 177 -8.46 -1.38 -4.55
C GLU A 177 -9.51 -0.91 -5.56
N SER A 178 -9.20 0.15 -6.32
CA SER A 178 -10.12 0.70 -7.32
C SER A 178 -10.31 -0.25 -8.50
N ALA A 179 -9.27 -0.99 -8.88
CA ALA A 179 -9.33 -1.99 -9.95
C ALA A 179 -10.34 -3.11 -9.63
N LYS A 180 -10.42 -3.52 -8.36
CA LYS A 180 -11.40 -4.51 -7.88
C LYS A 180 -12.82 -3.93 -7.81
N LYS A 181 -12.95 -2.66 -7.39
CA LYS A 181 -14.25 -1.99 -7.18
C LYS A 181 -14.94 -1.55 -8.47
N PHE A 182 -14.18 -1.10 -9.46
CA PHE A 182 -14.76 -0.59 -10.70
C PHE A 182 -15.22 -1.75 -11.58
N LYS A 183 -16.50 -1.72 -11.98
CA LYS A 183 -17.06 -2.70 -12.94
C LYS A 183 -16.37 -2.61 -14.32
N HIS A 184 -16.05 -1.39 -14.74
CA HIS A 184 -15.35 -1.12 -16.00
C HIS A 184 -14.55 0.17 -15.91
N SER A 185 -13.39 0.19 -16.54
CA SER A 185 -12.52 1.35 -16.68
C SER A 185 -12.14 1.55 -18.14
N SER A 186 -12.27 2.78 -18.63
CA SER A 186 -11.82 3.15 -19.97
C SER A 186 -10.34 3.50 -19.95
N PRO A 187 -9.52 2.98 -20.87
CA PRO A 187 -8.09 3.31 -20.95
C PRO A 187 -7.81 4.70 -21.51
N ARG A 188 -8.82 5.35 -22.10
CA ARG A 188 -8.62 6.58 -22.86
C ARG A 188 -8.32 7.76 -21.94
N GLU A 189 -7.15 8.35 -22.13
CA GLU A 189 -6.80 9.62 -21.52
C GLU A 189 -7.59 10.77 -22.17
N LYS A 190 -8.19 11.61 -21.33
CA LYS A 190 -8.96 12.77 -21.78
C LYS A 190 -8.11 14.02 -21.61
N GLN A 191 -7.98 14.79 -22.68
CA GLN A 191 -7.39 16.12 -22.64
C GLN A 191 -8.10 16.98 -21.58
N THR A 192 -7.31 17.73 -20.81
CA THR A 192 -7.82 18.54 -19.72
C THR A 192 -7.28 19.97 -19.79
N ASP A 193 -8.17 20.91 -19.48
CA ASP A 193 -7.88 22.33 -19.32
C ASP A 193 -7.26 22.65 -17.95
N ASN A 194 -7.40 21.75 -16.97
CA ASN A 194 -6.88 21.92 -15.63
C ASN A 194 -6.50 20.58 -15.01
N GLU A 195 -5.19 20.33 -14.97
CA GLU A 195 -4.59 19.09 -14.49
C GLU A 195 -4.84 18.89 -13.00
N LYS A 196 -4.58 19.91 -12.15
CA LYS A 196 -4.80 19.82 -10.69
C LYS A 196 -6.24 19.47 -10.35
N TYR A 197 -7.22 20.15 -10.94
CA TYR A 197 -8.63 19.88 -10.69
C TYR A 197 -9.01 18.45 -11.12
N THR A 198 -8.57 18.06 -12.32
CA THR A 198 -8.88 16.76 -12.91
C THR A 198 -8.28 15.63 -12.10
N PHE A 199 -7.02 15.74 -11.73
CA PHE A 199 -6.35 14.71 -10.95
C PHE A 199 -6.92 14.65 -9.53
N ARG A 200 -7.19 15.78 -8.88
CA ARG A 200 -7.83 15.81 -7.56
C ARG A 200 -9.17 15.07 -7.56
N THR A 201 -10.07 15.42 -8.48
CA THR A 201 -11.39 14.76 -8.59
C THR A 201 -11.26 13.26 -8.87
N TRP A 202 -10.27 12.87 -9.67
CA TRP A 202 -9.97 11.46 -9.90
C TRP A 202 -9.44 10.74 -8.66
N LEU A 203 -8.51 11.34 -7.90
CA LEU A 203 -8.02 10.80 -6.62
C LEU A 203 -9.16 10.58 -5.62
N LEU A 204 -10.13 11.51 -5.55
CA LEU A 204 -11.32 11.33 -4.71
C LEU A 204 -12.13 10.09 -5.12
N ARG A 205 -12.26 9.84 -6.43
CA ARG A 205 -12.93 8.64 -6.94
C ARG A 205 -12.16 7.34 -6.61
N LEU A 206 -10.83 7.40 -6.51
CA LEU A 206 -10.00 6.28 -6.05
C LEU A 206 -10.06 6.05 -4.53
N GLY A 207 -10.67 6.97 -3.77
CA GLY A 207 -10.84 6.84 -2.32
C GLY A 207 -9.88 7.68 -1.47
N PHE A 208 -9.14 8.64 -2.06
CA PHE A 208 -8.31 9.60 -1.31
C PHE A 208 -9.17 10.65 -0.57
N ILE A 209 -9.98 10.20 0.41
CA ILE A 209 -10.95 10.99 1.16
C ILE A 209 -10.58 11.07 2.65
N GLY A 210 -10.74 12.24 3.25
CA GLY A 210 -10.43 12.48 4.67
C GLY A 210 -9.01 12.97 4.92
N ASP A 211 -8.69 13.18 6.20
CA ASP A 211 -7.45 13.83 6.63
C ASP A 211 -6.22 12.93 6.47
N ARG A 212 -6.38 11.59 6.58
CA ARG A 212 -5.28 10.63 6.34
C ARG A 212 -4.61 10.77 4.97
N TYR A 213 -5.38 11.19 3.95
CA TYR A 213 -4.87 11.40 2.60
C TYR A 213 -4.58 12.86 2.26
N LYS A 214 -4.67 13.77 3.23
CA LYS A 214 -4.49 15.21 2.98
C LYS A 214 -3.07 15.52 2.48
N GLN A 215 -2.06 14.95 3.13
CA GLN A 215 -0.66 15.11 2.73
C GLN A 215 -0.38 14.45 1.38
N ALA A 216 -0.79 13.20 1.20
CA ALA A 216 -0.62 12.48 -0.06
C ALA A 216 -1.27 13.21 -1.25
N ARG A 217 -2.49 13.75 -1.10
CA ARG A 217 -3.13 14.58 -2.13
C ARG A 217 -2.34 15.86 -2.42
N LYS A 218 -1.80 16.52 -1.39
CA LYS A 218 -1.01 17.74 -1.60
C LYS A 218 0.23 17.43 -2.43
N GLU A 219 0.92 16.33 -2.11
CA GLU A 219 2.12 15.88 -2.81
C GLU A 219 1.83 15.47 -4.26
N LEU A 220 0.83 14.62 -4.49
CA LEU A 220 0.42 14.18 -5.83
C LEU A 220 -0.06 15.32 -6.75
N LEU A 221 -0.50 16.45 -6.19
CA LEU A 221 -0.98 17.60 -6.96
C LEU A 221 0.08 18.69 -7.17
N LYS A 222 1.24 18.62 -6.49
CA LYS A 222 2.20 19.72 -6.40
C LYS A 222 2.80 20.08 -7.77
N ASN A 223 3.01 19.09 -8.63
CA ASN A 223 3.66 19.22 -9.94
C ASN A 223 2.70 19.40 -11.11
N LEU A 224 1.38 19.43 -10.86
CA LEU A 224 0.37 19.56 -11.90
C LEU A 224 0.04 21.03 -12.17
N GLY A 225 -0.38 21.37 -13.39
CA GLY A 225 -0.81 22.73 -13.73
C GLY A 225 -2.23 23.08 -13.26
N GLY A 226 -2.49 24.36 -13.00
CA GLY A 226 -3.83 24.91 -12.76
C GLY A 226 -4.26 24.96 -11.30
N ASN A 227 -5.58 25.08 -11.08
CA ASN A 227 -6.20 25.29 -9.77
C ASN A 227 -6.96 24.04 -9.30
N SER A 228 -6.80 23.64 -8.03
CA SER A 228 -7.44 22.43 -7.51
C SER A 228 -8.94 22.57 -7.17
N ALA A 229 -9.43 23.79 -6.95
CA ALA A 229 -10.79 24.06 -6.50
C ALA A 229 -11.78 24.21 -7.68
N PHE A 230 -11.35 24.83 -8.78
CA PHE A 230 -12.22 25.13 -9.92
C PHE A 230 -11.64 24.59 -11.22
N ARG A 231 -12.48 23.94 -12.04
CA ARG A 231 -12.05 23.40 -13.33
C ARG A 231 -11.62 24.50 -14.30
N LYS A 232 -12.48 25.51 -14.46
CA LYS A 232 -12.18 26.73 -15.19
C LYS A 232 -11.92 27.83 -14.17
N GLY A 233 -10.85 28.62 -14.36
CA GLY A 233 -10.63 29.80 -13.53
C GLY A 233 -11.82 30.75 -13.64
N LYS A 234 -12.15 31.46 -12.55
CA LYS A 234 -12.84 32.74 -12.72
C LYS A 234 -11.87 33.64 -13.51
N GLU A 235 -12.31 34.22 -14.62
CA GLU A 235 -11.55 35.28 -15.29
C GLU A 235 -11.12 36.32 -14.22
N GLY A 236 -9.83 36.38 -13.92
CA GLY A 236 -9.26 37.41 -13.03
C GLY A 236 -8.67 36.98 -11.68
N ALA A 237 -8.59 35.71 -11.30
CA ALA A 237 -7.86 35.31 -10.08
C ALA A 237 -6.40 34.98 -10.40
N LYS A 238 -5.47 35.85 -10.01
CA LYS A 238 -4.02 35.60 -10.04
C LYS A 238 -3.69 34.41 -9.13
N ASP A 239 -2.76 33.58 -9.58
CA ASP A 239 -2.25 32.42 -8.87
C ASP A 239 -1.59 32.82 -7.53
N GLU A 240 -2.10 32.24 -6.43
CA GLU A 240 -1.43 32.07 -5.13
C GLU A 240 -1.52 30.60 -4.72
#